data_AF-A0A7X7TNL7-F1
#
_entry.id   AF-A0A7X7TNL7-F1
#
_cell.length_a   1.000
_cell.length_b   1.000
_cell.length_c   1.000
_cell.angle_alpha   90.00
_cell.angle_beta   90.00
_cell.angle_gamma   90.00
#
_symmetry.space_group_name_H-M   'P 1'
#
loop_
_entity.id
_entity.type
_entity.pdbx_description
1 polymer ?
#
loop_
_entity_poly.entity_id
_entity_poly.type
_entity_poly.pdbx_seq_one_letter_code
_entity_poly.pdbx_strand_id
1 'polypeptide(L)'
;MFTPEDLLQLKEMGLSEEDVLTQLKYFKEGFPPLSIVSAASVENGIMRIPQEGETAYIDAWNHYRQSDCTIVKFVPASGAASRMFKDLFAFLDATYDRPQTDFEKKFFSEIEKFAFFDELNNLCEKKYGKNIEKLKAEGAYKTIVRMLLLPEGMNYGNLPKGLLLFHKYPDGNRTPVEEHMVESSYYAKDNKERAILHFTVSPQHKPLFEMLIAEKKSLYEQRLNVRYAISFSIQKPSTNTIAVDMNNEPFRDEDGRLVFRPGGHGALIENLNAIDADIIFIKNIDNVVPDRLKENEAHYKKLLAGVLVKMQERAFRYMEKLESDDATTDDLSEMLHFTENELCIRHDGISLESERELRNYL
;
A
#
# COMPACT_ATOMS: atom_id res chain seq x y z
N MET A 1 6.68 27.34 23.09
CA MET A 1 7.04 28.30 22.02
C MET A 1 8.25 27.71 21.31
N PHE A 2 8.20 27.57 19.99
CA PHE A 2 9.28 26.92 19.22
C PHE A 2 10.54 27.80 19.20
N THR A 3 11.71 27.19 19.26
CA THR A 3 13.00 27.89 19.15
C THR A 3 13.32 28.19 17.68
N PRO A 4 14.30 29.06 17.38
CA PRO A 4 14.77 29.27 16.01
C PRO A 4 15.26 27.98 15.32
N GLU A 5 15.88 27.08 16.08
CA GLU A 5 16.33 25.77 15.62
C GLU A 5 15.14 24.87 15.27
N ASP A 6 14.07 24.90 16.08
CA ASP A 6 12.83 24.19 15.77
C ASP A 6 12.24 24.69 14.44
N LEU A 7 12.15 26.01 14.25
CA LEU A 7 11.61 26.60 13.01
C LEU A 7 12.44 26.24 11.78
N LEU A 8 13.76 26.13 11.92
CA LEU A 8 14.64 25.62 10.87
C LEU A 8 14.35 24.15 10.58
N GLN A 9 14.23 23.31 11.61
CA GLN A 9 13.90 21.89 11.46
C GLN A 9 12.55 21.71 10.75
N LEU A 10 11.52 22.46 11.13
CA LEU A 10 10.20 22.43 10.48
C LEU A 10 10.31 22.80 9.00
N LYS A 11 11.05 23.87 8.68
CA LYS A 11 11.26 24.31 7.30
C LYS A 11 12.00 23.26 6.46
N GLU A 12 13.02 22.61 7.01
CA GLU A 12 13.73 21.50 6.33
C GLU A 12 12.80 20.30 6.07
N MET A 13 11.84 20.06 6.95
CA MET A 13 10.82 19.03 6.79
C MET A 13 9.67 19.45 5.87
N GLY A 14 9.59 20.72 5.47
CA GLY A 14 8.48 21.26 4.69
C GLY A 14 7.18 21.45 5.51
N LEU A 15 7.31 21.62 6.83
CA LEU A 15 6.23 21.96 7.75
C LEU A 15 6.27 23.45 8.10
N SER A 16 5.11 24.06 8.26
CA SER A 16 4.97 25.37 8.89
C SER A 16 4.76 25.24 10.39
N GLU A 17 4.99 26.32 11.15
CA GLU A 17 4.63 26.38 12.56
C GLU A 17 3.11 26.15 12.77
N GLU A 18 2.29 26.67 11.87
CA GLU A 18 0.84 26.54 11.90
C GLU A 18 0.38 25.08 11.74
N ASP A 19 1.05 24.30 10.86
CA ASP A 19 0.77 22.87 10.69
C ASP A 19 0.97 22.12 12.02
N VAL A 20 2.07 22.41 12.72
CA VAL A 20 2.38 21.76 13.99
C VAL A 20 1.42 22.18 15.09
N LEU A 21 1.10 23.47 15.18
CA LEU A 21 0.11 23.97 16.13
C LEU A 21 -1.27 23.35 15.90
N THR A 22 -1.63 23.11 14.65
CA THR A 22 -2.88 22.42 14.27
C THR A 22 -2.86 20.96 14.72
N GLN A 23 -1.75 20.24 14.54
CA GLN A 23 -1.59 18.87 15.05
C GLN A 23 -1.74 18.81 16.58
N LEU A 24 -1.09 19.73 17.31
CA LEU A 24 -1.20 19.83 18.77
C LEU A 24 -2.64 20.13 19.23
N LYS A 25 -3.35 20.98 18.48
CA LYS A 25 -4.77 21.27 18.72
C LYS A 25 -5.63 20.01 18.54
N TYR A 26 -5.41 19.23 17.48
CA TYR A 26 -6.14 17.97 17.28
C TYR A 26 -5.89 16.94 18.38
N PHE A 27 -4.68 16.86 18.94
CA PHE A 27 -4.43 15.98 20.09
C PHE A 27 -5.19 16.42 21.35
N LYS A 28 -5.37 17.73 21.53
CA LYS A 28 -6.07 18.30 22.68
C LYS A 28 -7.59 18.22 22.56
N GLU A 29 -8.12 18.57 21.39
CA GLU A 29 -9.57 18.67 21.14
C GLU A 29 -10.16 17.33 20.66
N GLY A 30 -9.31 16.43 20.19
CA GLY A 30 -9.73 15.23 19.48
C GLY A 30 -10.16 15.53 18.04
N PHE A 31 -10.48 14.47 17.31
CA PHE A 31 -11.08 14.59 15.98
C PHE A 31 -12.60 14.55 16.13
N PRO A 32 -13.35 15.38 15.38
CA PRO A 32 -14.80 15.32 15.39
C PRO A 32 -15.23 13.90 14.95
N PRO A 33 -16.15 13.26 15.69
CA PRO A 33 -16.64 11.95 15.30
C PRO A 33 -17.35 12.05 13.96
N LEU A 34 -17.12 11.07 13.08
CA LEU A 34 -17.89 10.96 11.85
C LEU A 34 -19.35 10.66 12.20
N SER A 35 -20.28 11.39 11.56
CA SER A 35 -21.71 11.10 11.68
C SER A 35 -22.01 9.79 10.94
N ILE A 36 -22.27 8.72 11.70
CA ILE A 36 -22.63 7.43 11.13
C ILE A 36 -24.10 7.49 10.71
N VAL A 37 -24.35 7.38 9.41
CA VAL A 37 -25.70 7.48 8.86
C VAL A 37 -26.42 6.13 8.88
N SER A 38 -25.79 5.09 8.34
CA SER A 38 -26.28 3.71 8.37
C SER A 38 -25.13 2.72 8.12
N ALA A 39 -25.35 1.44 8.41
CA ALA A 39 -24.42 0.38 8.03
C ALA A 39 -24.46 0.15 6.51
N ALA A 40 -23.30 -0.16 5.91
CA ALA A 40 -23.24 -0.55 4.51
C ALA A 40 -23.93 -1.91 4.30
N SER A 41 -24.83 -1.99 3.32
CA SER A 41 -25.56 -3.21 2.93
C SER A 41 -25.75 -3.21 1.42
N VAL A 42 -26.31 -4.28 0.85
CA VAL A 42 -26.61 -4.33 -0.60
C VAL A 42 -27.61 -3.23 -0.99
N GLU A 43 -28.48 -2.86 -0.06
CA GLU A 43 -29.44 -1.76 -0.17
C GLU A 43 -28.83 -0.40 0.23
N ASN A 44 -27.62 -0.40 0.81
CA ASN A 44 -26.94 0.78 1.35
C ASN A 44 -25.47 0.81 0.90
N GLY A 45 -25.26 1.08 -0.39
CA GLY A 45 -23.94 1.39 -0.96
C GLY A 45 -23.02 0.22 -1.29
N ILE A 46 -23.45 -1.04 -1.08
CA ILE A 46 -22.70 -2.22 -1.58
C ILE A 46 -23.31 -2.67 -2.90
N MET A 47 -22.58 -2.46 -3.99
CA MET A 47 -22.97 -3.00 -5.29
C MET A 47 -22.75 -4.51 -5.34
N ARG A 48 -23.84 -5.27 -5.57
CA ARG A 48 -23.77 -6.72 -5.78
C ARG A 48 -23.81 -7.04 -7.28
N ILE A 49 -22.72 -7.63 -7.78
CA ILE A 49 -22.64 -8.08 -9.17
C ILE A 49 -23.02 -9.56 -9.23
N PRO A 50 -24.05 -9.95 -10.00
CA PRO A 50 -24.36 -11.36 -10.23
C PRO A 50 -23.30 -11.97 -11.17
N GLN A 51 -23.07 -13.28 -11.06
CA GLN A 51 -22.02 -13.97 -11.80
C GLN A 51 -22.18 -13.81 -13.32
N GLU A 52 -23.42 -13.77 -13.82
CA GLU A 52 -23.74 -13.56 -15.22
C GLU A 52 -23.34 -12.16 -15.72
N GLY A 53 -23.28 -11.18 -14.82
CA GLY A 53 -22.90 -9.79 -15.11
C GLY A 53 -21.40 -9.53 -15.05
N GLU A 54 -20.60 -10.42 -14.46
CA GLU A 54 -19.16 -10.21 -14.29
C GLU A 54 -18.43 -10.08 -15.63
N THR A 55 -18.82 -10.89 -16.62
CA THR A 55 -18.17 -10.95 -17.93
C THR A 55 -18.21 -9.59 -18.63
N ALA A 56 -19.34 -8.88 -18.56
CA ALA A 56 -19.49 -7.58 -19.20
C ALA A 56 -18.51 -6.52 -18.65
N TYR A 57 -18.30 -6.50 -17.33
CA TYR A 57 -17.34 -5.60 -16.69
C TYR A 57 -15.89 -6.01 -16.98
N ILE A 58 -15.58 -7.30 -16.95
CA ILE A 58 -14.24 -7.79 -17.29
C ILE A 58 -13.89 -7.44 -18.74
N ASP A 59 -14.84 -7.61 -19.67
CA ASP A 59 -14.68 -7.23 -21.06
C ASP A 59 -14.54 -5.71 -21.24
N ALA A 60 -15.30 -4.92 -20.49
CA ALA A 60 -15.13 -3.47 -20.47
C ALA A 60 -13.71 -3.06 -20.06
N TRP A 61 -13.16 -3.68 -19.01
CA TRP A 61 -11.78 -3.42 -18.60
C TRP A 61 -10.76 -3.89 -19.65
N ASN A 62 -10.96 -5.07 -20.22
CA ASN A 62 -10.07 -5.59 -21.26
C ASN A 62 -10.08 -4.69 -22.50
N HIS A 63 -11.24 -4.15 -22.88
CA HIS A 63 -11.38 -3.19 -23.97
C HIS A 63 -10.73 -1.85 -23.65
N TYR A 64 -10.98 -1.30 -22.46
CA TYR A 64 -10.37 -0.04 -22.00
C TYR A 64 -8.84 -0.10 -22.07
N ARG A 65 -8.24 -1.21 -21.66
CA ARG A 65 -6.79 -1.46 -21.73
C ARG A 65 -6.21 -1.47 -23.15
N GLN A 66 -7.05 -1.62 -24.17
CA GLN A 66 -6.62 -1.52 -25.57
C GLN A 66 -6.47 -0.08 -26.07
N SER A 67 -7.04 0.90 -25.34
CA SER A 67 -6.87 2.32 -25.62
C SER A 67 -5.47 2.82 -25.24
N ASP A 68 -5.16 4.08 -25.55
CA ASP A 68 -3.91 4.74 -25.14
C ASP A 68 -3.96 5.25 -23.67
N CYS A 69 -4.61 4.51 -22.77
CA CYS A 69 -4.68 4.83 -21.35
C CYS A 69 -3.37 4.55 -20.60
N THR A 70 -3.17 5.26 -19.50
CA THR A 70 -2.09 5.08 -18.53
C THR A 70 -2.64 4.42 -17.27
N ILE A 71 -2.20 3.18 -17.02
CA ILE A 71 -2.61 2.39 -15.86
C ILE A 71 -1.41 2.23 -14.95
N VAL A 72 -1.54 2.66 -13.70
CA VAL A 72 -0.48 2.58 -12.70
C VAL A 72 -0.87 1.68 -11.55
N LYS A 73 0.01 0.76 -11.19
CA LYS A 73 -0.08 0.04 -9.92
C LYS A 73 0.76 0.77 -8.87
N PHE A 74 0.09 1.40 -7.92
CA PHE A 74 0.70 2.15 -6.85
C PHE A 74 0.83 1.28 -5.59
N VAL A 75 2.05 1.11 -5.10
CA VAL A 75 2.38 0.20 -4.01
C VAL A 75 3.09 0.95 -2.88
N PRO A 76 2.40 1.22 -1.76
CA PRO A 76 3.03 1.78 -0.58
C PRO A 76 4.01 0.79 0.05
N ALA A 77 5.31 1.11 0.05
CA ALA A 77 6.39 0.19 0.45
C ALA A 77 7.42 0.78 1.43
N SER A 78 7.14 1.96 2.00
CA SER A 78 8.03 2.66 2.93
C SER A 78 8.07 2.04 4.35
N GLY A 79 7.15 1.13 4.67
CA GLY A 79 7.04 0.52 5.99
C GLY A 79 8.18 -0.44 6.34
N ALA A 80 8.85 -0.17 7.46
CA ALA A 80 9.83 -1.09 8.05
C ALA A 80 9.16 -2.39 8.55
N ALA A 81 9.85 -3.51 8.42
CA ALA A 81 9.37 -4.80 8.92
C ALA A 81 9.55 -5.00 10.43
N SER A 82 10.14 -4.04 11.15
CA SER A 82 10.55 -4.18 12.55
C SER A 82 9.45 -4.69 13.50
N ARG A 83 8.19 -4.24 13.32
CA ARG A 83 7.05 -4.74 14.12
C ARG A 83 6.80 -6.24 13.94
N MET A 84 7.07 -6.80 12.75
CA MET A 84 6.90 -8.22 12.45
C MET A 84 7.85 -9.10 13.27
N PHE A 85 8.99 -8.54 13.68
CA PHE A 85 10.04 -9.25 14.41
C PHE A 85 10.11 -8.87 15.89
N LYS A 86 9.11 -8.15 16.43
CA LYS A 86 9.11 -7.64 17.81
C LYS A 86 9.42 -8.74 18.83
N ASP A 87 8.77 -9.89 18.73
CA ASP A 87 8.94 -10.99 19.68
C ASP A 87 10.32 -11.67 19.53
N LEU A 88 10.91 -11.66 18.33
CA LEU A 88 12.27 -12.15 18.12
C LEU A 88 13.33 -11.18 18.66
N PHE A 89 13.11 -9.87 18.55
CA PHE A 89 13.94 -8.87 19.23
C PHE A 89 13.84 -9.02 20.75
N ALA A 90 12.64 -9.18 21.29
CA ALA A 90 12.44 -9.45 22.71
C ALA A 90 13.17 -10.72 23.17
N PHE A 91 13.18 -11.78 22.33
CA PHE A 91 13.95 -13.00 22.59
C PHE A 91 15.47 -12.77 22.58
N LEU A 92 15.99 -11.92 21.69
CA LEU A 92 17.42 -11.57 21.68
C LEU A 92 17.85 -10.90 22.99
N ASP A 93 17.01 -10.00 23.51
CA ASP A 93 17.29 -9.23 24.73
C ASP A 93 16.97 -10.00 26.02
N ALA A 94 16.29 -11.16 25.91
CA ALA A 94 15.91 -11.97 27.05
C ALA A 94 17.12 -12.57 27.78
N THR A 95 16.99 -12.83 29.09
CA THR A 95 18.04 -13.41 29.93
C THR A 95 18.26 -14.91 29.68
N TYR A 96 17.37 -15.56 28.92
CA TYR A 96 17.44 -16.98 28.59
C TYR A 96 17.85 -17.19 27.13
N ASP A 97 18.47 -18.35 26.84
CA ASP A 97 19.01 -18.66 25.51
C ASP A 97 18.20 -19.71 24.74
N ARG A 98 17.18 -20.30 25.37
CA ARG A 98 16.31 -21.32 24.76
C ARG A 98 14.87 -20.84 24.69
N PRO A 99 14.11 -21.21 23.65
CA PRO A 99 12.70 -20.82 23.49
C PRO A 99 11.84 -21.12 24.71
N GLN A 100 11.19 -20.11 25.28
CA GLN A 100 10.30 -20.24 26.43
C GLN A 100 8.86 -19.90 26.07
N THR A 101 8.63 -18.85 25.27
CA THR A 101 7.28 -18.45 24.86
C THR A 101 6.72 -19.37 23.79
N ASP A 102 5.39 -19.43 23.67
CA ASP A 102 4.73 -20.22 22.63
C ASP A 102 5.09 -19.73 21.23
N PHE A 103 5.27 -18.40 21.08
CA PHE A 103 5.76 -17.79 19.84
C PHE A 103 7.14 -18.32 19.46
N GLU A 104 8.13 -18.25 20.37
CA GLU A 104 9.50 -18.69 20.09
C GLU A 104 9.53 -20.19 19.76
N LYS A 105 8.87 -21.02 20.58
CA LYS A 105 8.82 -22.47 20.38
C LYS A 105 8.26 -22.80 19.00
N LYS A 106 7.17 -22.14 18.60
CA LYS A 106 6.55 -22.32 17.29
C LYS A 106 7.46 -21.82 16.16
N PHE A 107 8.06 -20.64 16.31
CA PHE A 107 8.97 -20.07 15.31
C PHE A 107 10.11 -21.05 14.99
N PHE A 108 10.80 -21.58 16.00
CA PHE A 108 11.92 -22.49 15.78
C PHE A 108 11.51 -23.91 15.36
N SER A 109 10.32 -24.38 15.73
CA SER A 109 9.81 -25.68 15.25
C SER A 109 9.36 -25.63 13.80
N GLU A 110 8.93 -24.46 13.31
CA GLU A 110 8.46 -24.25 11.94
C GLU A 110 9.44 -23.47 11.06
N ILE A 111 10.66 -23.22 11.52
CA ILE A 111 11.63 -22.34 10.84
C ILE A 111 11.91 -22.75 9.38
N GLU A 112 11.87 -24.05 9.10
CA GLU A 112 12.08 -24.64 7.77
C GLU A 112 10.98 -24.29 6.75
N LYS A 113 9.80 -23.88 7.23
CA LYS A 113 8.66 -23.52 6.38
C LYS A 113 8.79 -22.12 5.78
N PHE A 114 9.66 -21.27 6.32
CA PHE A 114 9.83 -19.91 5.83
C PHE A 114 10.58 -19.85 4.51
N ALA A 115 10.20 -18.90 3.65
CA ALA A 115 10.88 -18.63 2.39
C ALA A 115 12.35 -18.20 2.58
N PHE A 116 12.73 -17.65 3.73
CA PHE A 116 14.11 -17.27 4.01
C PHE A 116 14.98 -18.39 4.58
N PHE A 117 14.44 -19.59 4.85
CA PHE A 117 15.16 -20.65 5.58
C PHE A 117 16.46 -21.05 4.91
N ASP A 118 16.42 -21.36 3.62
CA ASP A 118 17.58 -21.88 2.88
C ASP A 118 18.73 -20.86 2.87
N GLU A 119 18.40 -19.58 2.68
CA GLU A 119 19.38 -18.49 2.71
C GLU A 119 19.94 -18.25 4.12
N LEU A 120 19.07 -18.23 5.14
CA LEU A 120 19.48 -18.12 6.54
C LEU A 120 20.41 -19.27 6.94
N ASN A 121 20.09 -20.49 6.52
CA ASN A 121 20.88 -21.69 6.79
C ASN A 121 22.28 -21.57 6.18
N ASN A 122 22.37 -21.18 4.91
CA ASN A 122 23.63 -20.97 4.21
C ASN A 122 24.48 -19.88 4.87
N LEU A 123 23.86 -18.79 5.34
CA LEU A 123 24.55 -17.73 6.08
C LEU A 123 25.09 -18.23 7.42
N CYS A 124 24.33 -19.06 8.14
CA CYS A 124 24.79 -19.68 9.39
C CYS A 124 25.98 -20.62 9.14
N GLU A 125 25.90 -21.46 8.10
CA GLU A 125 26.98 -22.38 7.72
C GLU A 125 28.25 -21.62 7.35
N LYS A 126 28.13 -20.58 6.52
CA LYS A 126 29.27 -19.77 6.09
C LYS A 126 29.97 -19.07 7.24
N LYS A 127 29.22 -18.59 8.23
CA LYS A 127 29.78 -17.78 9.34
C LYS A 127 30.25 -18.62 10.52
N TYR A 128 29.53 -19.68 10.87
CA TYR A 128 29.77 -20.48 12.07
C TYR A 128 30.19 -21.92 11.79
N GLY A 129 30.23 -22.35 10.53
CA GLY A 129 30.48 -23.75 10.14
C GLY A 129 29.35 -24.71 10.55
N LYS A 130 28.18 -24.16 10.90
CA LYS A 130 27.04 -24.93 11.44
C LYS A 130 25.73 -24.48 10.79
N ASN A 131 24.93 -25.46 10.42
CA ASN A 131 23.59 -25.26 9.91
C ASN A 131 22.61 -24.95 11.06
N ILE A 132 21.39 -24.54 10.73
CA ILE A 132 20.37 -24.17 11.71
C ILE A 132 20.05 -25.34 12.66
N GLU A 133 19.98 -26.57 12.15
CA GLU A 133 19.72 -27.75 12.99
C GLU A 133 20.80 -27.97 14.06
N LYS A 134 22.08 -27.88 13.68
CA LYS A 134 23.21 -27.98 14.60
C LYS A 134 23.19 -26.86 15.63
N LEU A 135 22.91 -25.62 15.22
CA LEU A 135 22.77 -24.49 16.14
C LEU A 135 21.62 -24.72 17.13
N LYS A 136 20.47 -25.25 16.68
CA LYS A 136 19.34 -25.62 17.56
C LYS A 136 19.74 -26.71 18.56
N ALA A 137 20.44 -27.75 18.11
CA ALA A 137 20.88 -28.87 18.96
C ALA A 137 21.85 -28.40 20.07
N GLU A 138 22.70 -27.42 19.78
CA GLU A 138 23.63 -26.81 20.74
C GLU A 138 22.98 -25.77 21.65
N GLY A 139 21.71 -25.43 21.43
CA GLY A 139 21.02 -24.38 22.17
C GLY A 139 21.39 -22.95 21.73
N ALA A 140 22.04 -22.78 20.59
CA ALA A 140 22.48 -21.49 20.04
C ALA A 140 21.36 -20.75 19.28
N TYR A 141 20.15 -20.67 19.87
CA TYR A 141 18.98 -20.07 19.23
C TYR A 141 19.15 -18.58 18.93
N LYS A 142 19.78 -17.82 19.85
CA LYS A 142 20.07 -16.40 19.63
C LYS A 142 20.99 -16.16 18.45
N THR A 143 21.90 -17.08 18.13
CA THR A 143 22.75 -16.98 16.94
C THR A 143 21.91 -16.98 15.66
N ILE A 144 20.90 -17.86 15.59
CA ILE A 144 19.99 -17.92 14.44
C ILE A 144 19.21 -16.61 14.30
N VAL A 145 18.71 -16.06 15.41
CA VAL A 145 17.94 -14.81 15.40
C VAL A 145 18.82 -13.60 15.05
N ARG A 146 20.07 -13.56 15.53
CA ARG A 146 21.05 -12.54 15.10
C ARG A 146 21.31 -12.59 13.60
N MET A 147 21.50 -13.80 13.06
CA MET A 147 21.71 -13.98 11.62
C MET A 147 20.48 -13.63 10.80
N LEU A 148 19.28 -13.69 11.36
CA LEU A 148 18.06 -13.24 10.69
C LEU A 148 17.93 -11.71 10.74
N LEU A 149 18.05 -11.12 11.93
CA LEU A 149 17.62 -9.74 12.16
C LEU A 149 18.70 -8.68 11.97
N LEU A 150 19.97 -9.01 12.24
CA LEU A 150 21.04 -8.01 12.35
C LEU A 150 21.87 -7.90 11.05
N PRO A 151 22.61 -6.78 10.85
CA PRO A 151 23.43 -6.55 9.66
C PRO A 151 24.49 -7.61 9.35
N GLU A 152 24.81 -8.42 10.34
CA GLU A 152 25.81 -9.48 10.27
C GLU A 152 25.30 -10.77 9.60
N GLY A 153 24.03 -10.79 9.19
CA GLY A 153 23.36 -11.85 8.42
C GLY A 153 22.37 -11.25 7.41
N MET A 154 21.11 -11.66 7.43
CA MET A 154 20.07 -11.22 6.49
C MET A 154 19.61 -9.78 6.71
N ASN A 155 19.86 -9.22 7.89
CA ASN A 155 19.50 -7.83 8.24
C ASN A 155 17.99 -7.52 8.18
N TYR A 156 17.13 -8.52 8.35
CA TYR A 156 15.67 -8.35 8.20
C TYR A 156 15.05 -7.36 9.19
N GLY A 157 15.72 -7.11 10.32
CA GLY A 157 15.32 -6.10 11.29
C GLY A 157 15.34 -4.67 10.73
N ASN A 158 16.21 -4.41 9.76
CA ASN A 158 16.42 -3.07 9.18
C ASN A 158 15.88 -2.94 7.74
N LEU A 159 15.35 -4.02 7.16
CA LEU A 159 14.80 -4.01 5.80
C LEU A 159 13.29 -3.69 5.81
N PRO A 160 12.79 -3.03 4.75
CA PRO A 160 11.36 -2.88 4.53
C PRO A 160 10.76 -4.20 4.07
N LYS A 161 9.45 -4.39 4.33
CA LYS A 161 8.75 -5.66 4.03
C LYS A 161 8.90 -6.10 2.57
N GLY A 162 8.92 -5.14 1.64
CA GLY A 162 9.03 -5.39 0.20
C GLY A 162 10.30 -6.14 -0.23
N LEU A 163 11.34 -6.18 0.61
CA LEU A 163 12.62 -6.82 0.31
C LEU A 163 12.84 -8.13 1.07
N LEU A 164 11.87 -8.59 1.85
CA LEU A 164 11.99 -9.84 2.60
C LEU A 164 11.50 -11.01 1.74
N LEU A 165 12.20 -12.14 1.77
CA LEU A 165 11.68 -13.36 1.14
C LEU A 165 10.37 -13.77 1.80
N PHE A 166 9.32 -13.87 0.99
CA PHE A 166 7.94 -13.94 1.45
C PHE A 166 7.24 -15.23 1.00
N HIS A 167 7.30 -15.55 -0.29
CA HIS A 167 6.71 -16.78 -0.84
C HIS A 167 7.77 -17.74 -1.35
N LYS A 168 7.52 -19.05 -1.12
CA LYS A 168 8.38 -20.15 -1.54
C LYS A 168 7.81 -20.83 -2.77
N TYR A 169 8.65 -21.02 -3.79
CA TYR A 169 8.30 -21.73 -5.02
C TYR A 169 9.42 -22.69 -5.46
N PRO A 170 9.13 -23.71 -6.27
CA PRO A 170 10.14 -24.61 -6.81
C PRO A 170 11.22 -23.91 -7.65
N ASP A 171 10.86 -22.79 -8.30
CA ASP A 171 11.73 -21.98 -9.17
C ASP A 171 12.47 -20.86 -8.42
N GLY A 172 12.26 -20.73 -7.11
CA GLY A 172 12.92 -19.74 -6.27
C GLY A 172 11.96 -18.94 -5.39
N ASN A 173 12.46 -18.49 -4.24
CA ASN A 173 11.69 -17.71 -3.29
C ASN A 173 11.60 -16.25 -3.76
N ARG A 174 10.45 -15.62 -3.55
CA ARG A 174 10.19 -14.25 -4.02
C ARG A 174 9.92 -13.30 -2.87
N THR A 175 10.40 -12.08 -3.05
CA THR A 175 10.05 -10.92 -2.24
C THR A 175 8.69 -10.33 -2.66
N PRO A 176 8.02 -9.52 -1.82
CA PRO A 176 6.77 -8.90 -2.23
C PRO A 176 6.91 -7.95 -3.42
N VAL A 177 8.05 -7.28 -3.60
CA VAL A 177 8.30 -6.46 -4.81
C VAL A 177 8.18 -7.31 -6.07
N GLU A 178 8.81 -8.48 -6.09
CA GLU A 178 8.72 -9.42 -7.21
C GLU A 178 7.29 -9.92 -7.41
N GLU A 179 6.56 -10.19 -6.33
CA GLU A 179 5.16 -10.60 -6.41
C GLU A 179 4.26 -9.51 -6.99
N HIS A 180 4.50 -8.24 -6.65
CA HIS A 180 3.76 -7.13 -7.24
C HIS A 180 4.03 -6.97 -8.73
N MET A 181 5.28 -7.22 -9.18
CA MET A 181 5.62 -7.27 -10.60
C MET A 181 4.80 -8.37 -11.28
N VAL A 182 4.90 -9.61 -10.80
CA VAL A 182 4.15 -10.75 -11.36
C VAL A 182 2.66 -10.47 -11.39
N GLU A 183 2.06 -10.02 -10.30
CA GLU A 183 0.63 -9.74 -10.22
C GLU A 183 0.18 -8.65 -11.21
N SER A 184 1.00 -7.61 -11.43
CA SER A 184 0.64 -6.50 -12.34
C SER A 184 0.46 -6.96 -13.80
N SER A 185 1.16 -8.01 -14.23
CA SER A 185 1.03 -8.52 -15.60
C SER A 185 -0.35 -9.14 -15.87
N TYR A 186 -1.11 -9.53 -14.84
CA TYR A 186 -2.41 -10.18 -14.99
C TYR A 186 -3.53 -9.19 -15.31
N TYR A 187 -3.50 -7.97 -14.77
CA TYR A 187 -4.61 -7.02 -14.89
C TYR A 187 -4.21 -5.59 -15.27
N ALA A 188 -2.95 -5.17 -15.12
CA ALA A 188 -2.50 -3.79 -15.31
C ALA A 188 -1.53 -3.61 -16.50
N LYS A 189 -1.54 -4.56 -17.44
CA LYS A 189 -0.73 -4.49 -18.67
C LYS A 189 -1.50 -3.74 -19.78
N ASP A 190 -0.91 -2.72 -20.39
CA ASP A 190 -1.52 -1.95 -21.47
C ASP A 190 -1.43 -2.65 -22.85
N ASN A 191 -1.94 -2.00 -23.90
CA ASN A 191 -1.92 -2.47 -25.29
C ASN A 191 -0.52 -2.65 -25.91
N LYS A 192 0.53 -2.12 -25.26
CA LYS A 192 1.94 -2.23 -25.67
C LYS A 192 2.70 -3.23 -24.81
N GLU A 193 1.96 -4.10 -24.13
CA GLU A 193 2.49 -5.09 -23.19
C GLU A 193 3.27 -4.45 -22.04
N ARG A 194 2.99 -3.20 -21.68
CA ARG A 194 3.70 -2.47 -20.61
C ARG A 194 2.89 -2.48 -19.33
N ALA A 195 3.56 -2.72 -18.19
CA ALA A 195 3.00 -2.58 -16.86
C ALA A 195 3.76 -1.49 -16.10
N ILE A 196 3.04 -0.49 -15.60
CA ILE A 196 3.62 0.63 -14.86
C ILE A 196 3.41 0.40 -13.36
N LEU A 197 4.50 0.36 -12.60
CA LEU A 197 4.47 0.26 -11.15
C LEU A 197 5.13 1.48 -10.53
N HIS A 198 4.54 1.95 -9.44
CA HIS A 198 5.09 3.04 -8.65
C HIS A 198 5.16 2.60 -7.19
N PHE A 199 6.36 2.66 -6.60
CA PHE A 199 6.57 2.32 -5.19
C PHE A 199 6.86 3.58 -4.36
N THR A 200 6.16 3.76 -3.24
CA THR A 200 6.63 4.72 -2.23
C THR A 200 7.64 4.02 -1.33
N VAL A 201 8.83 4.58 -1.20
CA VAL A 201 9.91 3.98 -0.40
C VAL A 201 10.50 5.02 0.54
N SER A 202 11.19 4.56 1.58
CA SER A 202 11.97 5.46 2.42
C SER A 202 13.27 5.88 1.69
N PRO A 203 13.84 7.06 1.98
CA PRO A 203 15.08 7.49 1.34
C PRO A 203 16.22 6.48 1.50
N GLN A 204 16.37 5.94 2.72
CA GLN A 204 17.42 4.98 3.08
C GLN A 204 17.28 3.62 2.38
N HIS A 205 16.06 3.22 2.00
CA HIS A 205 15.83 1.90 1.37
C HIS A 205 15.71 1.99 -0.16
N LYS A 206 15.52 3.16 -0.75
CA LYS A 206 15.39 3.34 -2.20
C LYS A 206 16.50 2.63 -3.01
N PRO A 207 17.80 2.74 -2.66
CA PRO A 207 18.86 2.05 -3.41
C PRO A 207 18.72 0.52 -3.41
N LEU A 208 18.17 -0.06 -2.34
CA LEU A 208 17.97 -1.50 -2.22
C LEU A 208 16.83 -1.99 -3.14
N PHE A 209 15.75 -1.21 -3.25
CA PHE A 209 14.69 -1.51 -4.22
C PHE A 209 15.19 -1.40 -5.66
N GLU A 210 15.96 -0.36 -5.98
CA GLU A 210 16.55 -0.17 -7.31
C GLU A 210 17.46 -1.35 -7.69
N MET A 211 18.27 -1.83 -6.74
CA MET A 211 19.15 -2.98 -6.93
C MET A 211 18.34 -4.27 -7.20
N LEU A 212 17.33 -4.56 -6.38
CA LEU A 212 16.48 -5.73 -6.58
C LEU A 212 15.77 -5.69 -7.94
N ILE A 213 15.23 -4.52 -8.33
CA ILE A 213 14.54 -4.37 -9.61
C ILE A 213 15.52 -4.53 -10.77
N ALA A 214 16.72 -3.94 -10.69
CA ALA A 214 17.75 -4.12 -11.72
C ALA A 214 18.14 -5.61 -11.91
N GLU A 215 18.20 -6.38 -10.80
CA GLU A 215 18.49 -7.80 -10.84
C GLU A 215 17.36 -8.63 -11.46
N LYS A 216 16.10 -8.34 -11.06
CA LYS A 216 14.96 -9.21 -11.37
C LYS A 216 14.12 -8.81 -12.59
N LYS A 217 14.22 -7.55 -13.05
CA LYS A 217 13.35 -7.01 -14.10
C LYS A 217 13.38 -7.86 -15.37
N SER A 218 14.56 -8.09 -15.95
CA SER A 218 14.68 -8.82 -17.22
C SER A 218 14.13 -10.25 -17.14
N LEU A 219 14.31 -10.92 -16.00
CA LEU A 219 13.77 -12.27 -15.75
C LEU A 219 12.24 -12.27 -15.88
N TYR A 220 11.56 -11.34 -15.18
CA TYR A 220 10.10 -11.28 -15.19
C TYR A 220 9.54 -10.72 -16.51
N GLU A 221 10.23 -9.78 -17.16
CA GLU A 221 9.83 -9.27 -18.48
C GLU A 221 9.78 -10.39 -19.52
N GLN A 222 10.83 -11.21 -19.57
CA GLN A 222 10.89 -12.36 -20.49
C GLN A 222 9.85 -13.42 -20.12
N ARG A 223 9.76 -13.78 -18.84
CA ARG A 223 8.86 -14.84 -18.37
C ARG A 223 7.39 -14.52 -18.58
N LEU A 224 6.98 -13.27 -18.39
CA LEU A 224 5.58 -12.86 -18.38
C LEU A 224 5.15 -12.11 -19.64
N ASN A 225 6.06 -11.97 -20.62
CA ASN A 225 5.87 -11.18 -21.83
C ASN A 225 5.28 -9.79 -21.50
N VAL A 226 6.06 -9.01 -20.74
CA VAL A 226 5.67 -7.69 -20.26
C VAL A 226 6.89 -6.78 -20.24
N ARG A 227 6.69 -5.46 -20.40
CA ARG A 227 7.71 -4.44 -20.20
C ARG A 227 7.39 -3.64 -18.95
N TYR A 228 8.30 -3.61 -17.99
CA TYR A 228 8.07 -2.90 -16.74
C TYR A 228 8.59 -1.46 -16.81
N ALA A 229 7.70 -0.51 -16.49
CA ALA A 229 8.08 0.86 -16.18
C ALA A 229 7.93 1.05 -14.66
N ILE A 230 9.05 1.05 -13.95
CA ILE A 230 9.04 1.13 -12.48
C ILE A 230 9.61 2.47 -12.04
N SER A 231 8.88 3.15 -11.18
CA SER A 231 9.26 4.44 -10.60
C SER A 231 9.11 4.42 -9.08
N PHE A 232 9.75 5.40 -8.44
CA PHE A 232 9.74 5.53 -6.98
C PHE A 232 9.42 6.96 -6.58
N SER A 233 8.70 7.10 -5.48
CA SER A 233 8.61 8.36 -4.74
C SER A 233 9.03 8.13 -3.29
N ILE A 234 9.34 9.22 -2.61
CA ILE A 234 9.67 9.24 -1.19
C ILE A 234 8.49 9.88 -0.47
N GLN A 235 8.04 9.24 0.61
CA GLN A 235 7.05 9.85 1.49
C GLN A 235 7.60 11.17 2.06
N LYS A 236 6.93 12.28 1.75
CA LYS A 236 7.42 13.61 2.13
C LYS A 236 7.44 13.78 3.66
N PRO A 237 8.55 14.27 4.25
CA PRO A 237 8.63 14.58 5.68
C PRO A 237 7.57 15.58 6.14
N SER A 238 7.02 16.39 5.24
CA SER A 238 5.94 17.36 5.50
C SER A 238 4.65 16.73 6.00
N THR A 239 4.50 15.42 5.82
CA THR A 239 3.33 14.67 6.27
C THR A 239 3.53 14.11 7.69
N ASN A 240 4.72 14.25 8.25
CA ASN A 240 5.03 13.69 9.56
C ASN A 240 4.26 14.39 10.68
N THR A 241 3.91 13.61 11.68
CA THR A 241 3.21 14.09 12.87
C THR A 241 4.20 14.30 14.01
N ILE A 242 4.11 15.43 14.70
CA ILE A 242 4.94 15.71 15.87
C ILE A 242 4.64 14.70 16.99
N ALA A 243 5.70 14.16 17.61
CA ALA A 243 5.55 13.33 18.80
C ALA A 243 5.37 14.24 20.02
N VAL A 244 4.47 13.87 20.93
CA VAL A 244 4.19 14.61 22.16
C VAL A 244 4.28 13.70 23.38
N ASP A 245 4.51 14.29 24.54
CA ASP A 245 4.41 13.62 25.83
C ASP A 245 2.95 13.52 26.31
N MET A 246 2.74 12.99 27.53
CA MET A 246 1.41 12.86 28.13
C MET A 246 0.74 14.20 28.47
N ASN A 247 1.49 15.31 28.45
CA ASN A 247 0.99 16.66 28.65
C ASN A 247 0.72 17.39 27.33
N ASN A 248 0.85 16.71 26.18
CA ASN A 248 0.75 17.28 24.83
C ASN A 248 1.88 18.29 24.52
N GLU A 249 3.01 18.20 25.21
CA GLU A 249 4.20 19.00 24.92
C GLU A 249 5.09 18.28 23.90
N PRO A 250 5.70 19.00 22.93
CA PRO A 250 6.58 18.41 21.93
C PRO A 250 7.71 17.57 22.54
N PHE A 251 7.76 16.29 22.15
CA PHE A 251 8.80 15.37 22.58
C PHE A 251 10.13 15.67 21.88
N ARG A 252 11.23 15.63 22.64
CA ARG A 252 12.58 15.91 22.15
C ARG A 252 13.51 14.73 22.36
N ASP A 253 14.48 14.57 21.47
CA ASP A 253 15.55 13.59 21.63
C ASP A 253 16.65 14.11 22.58
N GLU A 254 17.70 13.30 22.76
CA GLU A 254 18.85 13.63 23.63
C GLU A 254 19.60 14.88 23.17
N ASP A 255 19.52 15.23 21.88
CA ASP A 255 20.12 16.42 21.27
C ASP A 255 19.19 17.64 21.34
N GLY A 256 18.01 17.50 21.94
CA GLY A 256 17.00 18.55 22.07
C GLY A 256 16.20 18.83 20.80
N ARG A 257 16.29 18.00 19.75
CA ARG A 257 15.55 18.16 18.50
C ARG A 257 14.13 17.64 18.63
N LEU A 258 13.19 18.23 17.87
CA LEU A 258 11.82 17.75 17.83
C LEU A 258 11.76 16.36 17.19
N VAL A 259 11.02 15.45 17.82
CA VAL A 259 10.82 14.10 17.29
C VAL A 259 9.53 14.04 16.49
N PHE A 260 9.62 13.48 15.29
CA PHE A 260 8.48 13.27 14.40
C PHE A 260 8.28 11.79 14.12
N ARG A 261 7.02 11.40 13.90
CA ARG A 261 6.65 10.08 13.42
C ARG A 261 6.11 10.19 12.00
N PRO A 262 6.39 9.21 11.11
CA PRO A 262 5.80 9.19 9.79
C PRO A 262 4.29 9.37 9.85
N GLY A 263 3.77 10.31 9.07
CA GLY A 263 2.34 10.51 8.92
C GLY A 263 1.67 9.23 8.45
N GLY A 264 0.44 8.99 8.92
CA GLY A 264 -0.38 7.88 8.46
C GLY A 264 -0.78 8.03 6.98
N HIS A 265 -1.91 7.44 6.60
CA HIS A 265 -2.40 7.38 5.22
C HIS A 265 -2.54 8.76 4.52
N GLY A 266 -2.57 9.90 5.24
CA GLY A 266 -2.58 11.24 4.62
C GLY A 266 -1.38 11.51 3.71
N ALA A 267 -0.23 10.88 3.97
CA ALA A 267 0.95 10.99 3.11
C ALA A 267 0.82 10.28 1.75
N LEU A 268 -0.16 9.38 1.63
CA LEU A 268 -0.48 8.71 0.38
C LEU A 268 -1.06 9.69 -0.64
N ILE A 269 -1.94 10.61 -0.20
CA ILE A 269 -2.69 11.51 -1.07
C ILE A 269 -1.76 12.40 -1.89
N GLU A 270 -0.75 13.00 -1.26
CA GLU A 270 0.22 13.83 -1.97
C GLU A 270 1.03 13.05 -3.01
N ASN A 271 1.40 11.80 -2.70
CA ASN A 271 2.11 10.96 -3.64
C ASN A 271 1.20 10.53 -4.79
N LEU A 272 -0.06 10.22 -4.51
CA LEU A 272 -1.06 9.89 -5.54
C LEU A 272 -1.34 11.07 -6.47
N ASN A 273 -1.45 12.29 -5.94
CA ASN A 273 -1.65 13.50 -6.74
C ASN A 273 -0.50 13.78 -7.72
N ALA A 274 0.68 13.25 -7.47
CA ALA A 274 1.83 13.38 -8.36
C ALA A 274 1.88 12.31 -9.46
N ILE A 275 0.96 11.34 -9.45
CA ILE A 275 0.86 10.29 -10.46
C ILE A 275 -0.10 10.74 -11.54
N ASP A 276 0.43 10.96 -12.74
CA ASP A 276 -0.35 11.21 -13.95
C ASP A 276 -0.77 9.85 -14.55
N ALA A 277 -2.02 9.45 -14.30
CA ALA A 277 -2.60 8.19 -14.76
C ALA A 277 -4.12 8.26 -14.82
N ASP A 278 -4.73 7.53 -15.75
CA ASP A 278 -6.19 7.44 -15.85
C ASP A 278 -6.77 6.52 -14.77
N ILE A 279 -6.08 5.41 -14.47
CA ILE A 279 -6.51 4.41 -13.50
C ILE A 279 -5.34 4.00 -12.61
N ILE A 280 -5.56 4.07 -11.28
CA ILE A 280 -4.56 3.71 -10.28
C ILE A 280 -5.06 2.52 -9.44
N PHE A 281 -4.34 1.40 -9.49
CA PHE A 281 -4.53 0.29 -8.55
C PHE A 281 -3.65 0.49 -7.32
N ILE A 282 -4.27 0.77 -6.18
CA ILE A 282 -3.57 0.93 -4.91
C ILE A 282 -3.58 -0.39 -4.15
N LYS A 283 -2.40 -0.88 -3.73
CA LYS A 283 -2.28 -2.11 -2.94
C LYS A 283 -1.06 -2.08 -2.02
N ASN A 284 -1.23 -2.44 -0.75
CA ASN A 284 -0.13 -2.53 0.21
C ASN A 284 0.92 -3.55 -0.23
N ILE A 285 2.19 -3.27 0.07
CA ILE A 285 3.35 -4.08 -0.32
C ILE A 285 3.28 -5.54 0.15
N ASP A 286 2.64 -5.82 1.28
CA ASP A 286 2.54 -7.15 1.89
C ASP A 286 1.23 -7.87 1.58
N ASN A 287 0.29 -7.20 0.92
CA ASN A 287 -0.96 -7.81 0.48
C ASN A 287 -0.79 -8.39 -0.92
N VAL A 288 -0.04 -9.47 -1.04
CA VAL A 288 0.16 -10.22 -2.30
C VAL A 288 -0.03 -11.70 -2.04
N VAL A 289 -0.54 -12.41 -3.05
CA VAL A 289 -0.88 -13.84 -2.92
C VAL A 289 0.06 -14.74 -3.73
N PRO A 290 0.24 -16.02 -3.35
CA PRO A 290 1.02 -16.95 -4.14
C PRO A 290 0.45 -17.17 -5.56
N ASP A 291 1.28 -17.59 -6.52
CA ASP A 291 0.90 -17.78 -7.93
C ASP A 291 -0.43 -18.54 -8.12
N ARG A 292 -0.68 -19.59 -7.33
CA ARG A 292 -1.91 -20.40 -7.38
C ARG A 292 -3.21 -19.63 -7.12
N LEU A 293 -3.14 -18.43 -6.53
CA LEU A 293 -4.28 -17.58 -6.20
C LEU A 293 -4.36 -16.32 -7.07
N LYS A 294 -3.32 -16.01 -7.86
CA LYS A 294 -3.22 -14.75 -8.61
C LYS A 294 -4.27 -14.62 -9.70
N GLU A 295 -4.64 -15.71 -10.37
CA GLU A 295 -5.70 -15.68 -11.40
C GLU A 295 -7.04 -15.25 -10.81
N ASN A 296 -7.41 -15.83 -9.66
CA ASN A 296 -8.64 -15.47 -8.95
C ASN A 296 -8.59 -14.03 -8.44
N GLU A 297 -7.47 -13.59 -7.88
CA GLU A 297 -7.33 -12.18 -7.48
C GLU A 297 -7.43 -11.23 -8.68
N ALA A 298 -6.76 -11.56 -9.79
CA ALA A 298 -6.79 -10.77 -11.00
C ALA A 298 -8.19 -10.68 -11.61
N HIS A 299 -8.98 -11.76 -11.56
CA HIS A 299 -10.39 -11.77 -11.97
C HIS A 299 -11.17 -10.65 -11.28
N TYR A 300 -11.13 -10.59 -9.95
CA TYR A 300 -11.83 -9.56 -9.19
C TYR A 300 -11.23 -8.16 -9.37
N LYS A 301 -9.92 -8.04 -9.62
CA LYS A 301 -9.30 -6.74 -9.96
C LYS A 301 -9.78 -6.21 -11.32
N LYS A 302 -9.91 -7.08 -12.33
CA LYS A 302 -10.48 -6.72 -13.64
C LYS A 302 -11.95 -6.36 -13.51
N LEU A 303 -12.70 -7.12 -12.71
CA LEU A 303 -14.11 -6.84 -12.43
C LEU A 303 -14.27 -5.43 -11.82
N LEU A 304 -13.54 -5.13 -10.74
CA LEU A 304 -13.57 -3.83 -10.07
C LEU A 304 -13.21 -2.68 -11.02
N ALA A 305 -12.16 -2.86 -11.84
CA ALA A 305 -11.74 -1.85 -12.80
C ALA A 305 -12.77 -1.66 -13.93
N GLY A 306 -13.43 -2.75 -14.36
CA GLY A 306 -14.51 -2.71 -15.33
C GLY A 306 -15.71 -1.91 -14.85
N VAL A 307 -16.08 -2.06 -13.57
CA VAL A 307 -17.11 -1.24 -12.92
C VAL A 307 -16.73 0.23 -12.95
N LEU A 308 -15.50 0.55 -12.53
CA LEU A 308 -14.99 1.92 -12.52
C LEU A 308 -15.03 2.56 -13.91
N VAL A 309 -14.54 1.86 -14.93
CA VAL A 309 -14.55 2.34 -16.32
C VAL A 309 -15.98 2.58 -16.80
N LYS A 310 -16.91 1.66 -16.54
CA LYS A 310 -18.31 1.82 -16.97
C LYS A 310 -19.00 3.00 -16.29
N MET A 311 -18.75 3.20 -15.00
CA MET A 311 -19.25 4.36 -14.26
C MET A 311 -18.65 5.66 -14.78
N GLN A 312 -17.34 5.69 -15.05
CA GLN A 312 -16.65 6.86 -15.61
C GLN A 312 -17.18 7.22 -17.01
N GLU A 313 -17.27 6.25 -17.92
CA GLU A 313 -17.80 6.46 -19.29
C GLU A 313 -19.20 7.08 -19.26
N ARG A 314 -20.05 6.63 -18.34
CA ARG A 314 -21.40 7.13 -18.16
C ARG A 314 -21.41 8.55 -17.59
N ALA A 315 -20.63 8.79 -16.54
CA ALA A 315 -20.48 10.12 -15.95
C ALA A 315 -19.97 11.15 -16.98
N PHE A 316 -18.99 10.79 -17.81
CA PHE A 316 -18.41 11.69 -18.82
C PHE A 316 -19.42 12.03 -19.91
N ARG A 317 -20.19 11.03 -20.38
CA ARG A 317 -21.29 11.27 -21.33
C ARG A 317 -22.36 12.21 -20.76
N TYR A 318 -22.62 12.14 -19.44
CA TYR A 318 -23.57 13.04 -18.80
C TYR A 318 -23.05 14.46 -18.70
N MET A 319 -21.78 14.64 -18.34
CA MET A 319 -21.15 15.95 -18.36
C MET A 319 -21.19 16.56 -19.77
N GLU A 320 -20.86 15.81 -20.82
CA GLU A 320 -20.93 16.29 -22.21
C GLU A 320 -22.34 16.78 -22.58
N LYS A 321 -23.39 16.03 -22.20
CA LYS A 321 -24.79 16.42 -22.45
C LYS A 321 -25.24 17.65 -21.66
N LEU A 322 -24.75 17.81 -20.44
CA LEU A 322 -25.05 18.97 -19.60
C LEU A 322 -24.39 20.22 -20.17
N GLU A 323 -23.11 20.12 -20.55
CA GLU A 323 -22.33 21.21 -21.14
C GLU A 323 -22.85 21.65 -22.52
N SER A 324 -23.37 20.73 -23.33
CA SER A 324 -23.94 21.06 -24.65
C SER A 324 -25.37 21.61 -24.58
N ASP A 325 -25.95 21.72 -23.38
CA ASP A 325 -27.35 22.08 -23.13
C ASP A 325 -28.41 21.10 -23.71
N ASP A 326 -27.99 19.94 -24.22
CA ASP A 326 -28.85 18.97 -24.92
C ASP A 326 -29.56 17.96 -23.99
N ALA A 327 -29.34 18.03 -22.68
CA ALA A 327 -29.98 17.13 -21.71
C ALA A 327 -31.50 17.36 -21.62
N THR A 328 -32.27 16.32 -21.90
CA THR A 328 -33.74 16.32 -21.73
C THR A 328 -34.14 16.14 -20.25
N THR A 329 -35.41 16.39 -19.91
CA THR A 329 -35.91 16.13 -18.55
C THR A 329 -35.73 14.66 -18.12
N ASP A 330 -35.86 13.72 -19.06
CA ASP A 330 -35.63 12.29 -18.82
C ASP A 330 -34.14 12.01 -18.56
N ASP A 331 -33.24 12.66 -19.31
CA ASP A 331 -31.79 12.56 -19.07
C ASP A 331 -31.43 13.09 -17.68
N LEU A 332 -31.96 14.25 -17.27
CA LEU A 332 -31.69 14.84 -15.96
C LEU A 332 -32.18 13.94 -14.81
N SER A 333 -33.36 13.33 -14.98
CA SER A 333 -33.92 12.39 -14.01
C SER A 333 -33.07 11.12 -13.87
N GLU A 334 -32.55 10.63 -15.00
CA GLU A 334 -31.67 9.48 -15.04
C GLU A 334 -30.28 9.78 -14.44
N MET A 335 -29.72 10.96 -14.72
CA MET A 335 -28.48 11.44 -14.11
C MET A 335 -28.61 11.54 -12.59
N LEU A 336 -29.73 12.07 -12.09
CA LEU A 336 -30.01 12.10 -10.65
C LEU A 336 -30.02 10.67 -10.07
N HIS A 337 -30.74 9.75 -10.72
CA HIS A 337 -30.80 8.35 -10.30
C HIS A 337 -29.41 7.69 -10.28
N PHE A 338 -28.55 8.00 -11.25
CA PHE A 338 -27.16 7.56 -11.30
C PHE A 338 -26.36 8.07 -10.09
N THR A 339 -26.46 9.36 -9.75
CA THR A 339 -25.76 9.92 -8.58
C THR A 339 -26.21 9.27 -7.26
N GLU A 340 -27.50 8.98 -7.12
CA GLU A 340 -28.07 8.41 -5.90
C GLU A 340 -27.74 6.92 -5.74
N ASN A 341 -27.93 6.12 -6.79
CA ASN A 341 -27.93 4.67 -6.67
C ASN A 341 -26.58 4.03 -7.03
N GLU A 342 -25.78 4.68 -7.87
CA GLU A 342 -24.48 4.15 -8.29
C GLU A 342 -23.32 4.88 -7.61
N LEU A 343 -23.38 6.21 -7.52
CA LEU A 343 -22.36 7.00 -6.80
C LEU A 343 -22.66 7.14 -5.30
N CYS A 344 -23.83 6.71 -4.85
CA CYS A 344 -24.25 6.74 -3.45
C CYS A 344 -24.25 8.15 -2.83
N ILE A 345 -24.56 9.18 -3.63
CA ILE A 345 -24.64 10.58 -3.21
C ILE A 345 -26.02 10.83 -2.60
N ARG A 346 -26.05 11.50 -1.43
CA ARG A 346 -27.29 11.91 -0.75
C ARG A 346 -27.51 13.40 -0.90
N HIS A 347 -28.77 13.78 -1.12
CA HIS A 347 -29.19 15.15 -1.46
C HIS A 347 -29.91 15.85 -0.29
N ASP A 348 -29.45 15.63 0.94
CA ASP A 348 -30.11 16.12 2.15
C ASP A 348 -30.22 17.66 2.14
N GLY A 349 -31.46 18.18 2.18
CA GLY A 349 -31.73 19.63 2.26
C GLY A 349 -31.75 20.37 0.92
N ILE A 350 -31.77 19.67 -0.21
CA ILE A 350 -31.86 20.25 -1.56
C ILE A 350 -33.26 19.99 -2.14
N SER A 351 -33.92 21.04 -2.67
CA SER A 351 -35.15 20.89 -3.46
C SER A 351 -34.79 20.82 -4.93
N LEU A 352 -35.25 19.78 -5.61
CA LEU A 352 -35.02 19.50 -7.03
C LEU A 352 -36.36 19.50 -7.79
N GLU A 353 -37.24 20.46 -7.47
CA GLU A 353 -38.63 20.50 -7.96
C GLU A 353 -38.75 21.08 -9.38
N SER A 354 -37.80 21.90 -9.82
CA SER A 354 -37.76 22.43 -11.19
C SER A 354 -36.60 21.86 -12.00
N GLU A 355 -36.82 21.72 -13.31
CA GLU A 355 -35.78 21.30 -14.26
C GLU A 355 -34.53 22.18 -14.19
N ARG A 356 -34.72 23.49 -13.99
CA ARG A 356 -33.63 24.45 -13.84
C ARG A 356 -32.81 24.20 -12.56
N GLU A 357 -33.45 23.88 -11.44
CA GLU A 357 -32.75 23.55 -10.20
C GLU A 357 -31.99 22.23 -10.34
N LEU A 358 -32.62 21.23 -10.94
CA LEU A 358 -32.00 19.93 -11.19
C LEU A 358 -30.76 20.04 -12.10
N ARG A 359 -30.87 20.80 -13.20
CA ARG A 359 -29.75 21.04 -14.13
C ARG A 359 -28.63 21.89 -13.52
N ASN A 360 -28.92 22.77 -12.56
CA ASN A 360 -27.86 23.52 -11.86
C ASN A 360 -27.20 22.69 -10.76
N TYR A 361 -27.91 21.69 -10.23
CA TYR A 361 -27.40 20.81 -9.19
C TYR A 361 -26.45 19.75 -9.76
N LEU A 362 -26.87 19.10 -10.85
CA LEU A 362 -26.08 18.15 -11.65
C LEU A 362 -24.94 18.87 -12.37
#